data_AF-A0A351F4R8-F1
#
_entry.id   AF-A0A351F4R8-F1
#
_cell.length_a   1.000
_cell.length_b   1.000
_cell.length_c   1.000
_cell.angle_alpha   90.00
_cell.angle_beta   90.00
_cell.angle_gamma   90.00
#
_symmetry.space_group_name_H-M   'P 1'
#
loop_
_entity.id
_entity.type
_entity.pdbx_description
1 polymer ?
#
loop_
_entity_poly.entity_id
_entity_poly.type
_entity_poly.pdbx_seq_one_letter_code
_entity_poly.pdbx_strand_id
1 'polypeptide(L)'
;DYDSKYNEIIQSLLGRTAVAEDLDSAIVIAKKYSYRFKIVTLDGQVVNAGGSMTGGSRGHNAGILSRGNEKDKLNEQVRKLTAEQETDNEEYKRISVELSSAKADLDASQADLKRTQEDIIRKESELALIEGKLDTANAALEELRREKKSASLRITDLEAMKNTARTEIDRLNKEMGSLQADLDVVTHGREKLEEKKEELAQTEAKINLDILALEKDIEAKKEAVDLLNRRMASHEGRLDDLNDEIAVIENANKDIEVKIRELTKQAQELHELGASAKSDIEALINERTKCDARSAQLRSEERAKSAEREKISGELARLEERKAQMEQQLENAINKLFDEYQLTKTEAEELDIVIEDYQQANRSLQEIKGKIRALGNVNVGAIEEYKEVSERYEFMKAQLEDIEKSREELNRLITELTSKMAEQFKAQFVRINNYFGETFVELFGGGKAELILENPNDVLECNIEIKVQPPGKNVQNIDLLSGGEKGLAAIALLFSILKVAPSPFCIFDEVEAALDDVNVARYARYVRRMTTNTQFILITHRRGTMEEADVLYGITMQEEGVSKMLELQTADMAKKLGIS
;
A
#
# COMPACT_ATOMS: atom_id res chain seq x y z
N ASP A 1 39.96 -3.49 -52.30
CA ASP A 1 39.55 -3.63 -53.71
C ASP A 1 38.15 -3.09 -53.94
N TYR A 2 38.01 -2.17 -54.89
CA TYR A 2 36.74 -1.55 -55.27
C TYR A 2 36.69 -1.38 -56.80
N ASP A 3 35.47 -1.32 -57.37
CA ASP A 3 35.24 -1.17 -58.82
C ASP A 3 35.75 0.19 -59.32
N SER A 4 36.57 0.17 -60.37
CA SER A 4 37.29 1.32 -60.95
C SER A 4 36.41 2.52 -61.31
N LYS A 5 35.12 2.33 -61.61
CA LYS A 5 34.19 3.44 -61.91
C LYS A 5 33.91 4.33 -60.70
N TYR A 6 34.21 3.86 -59.48
CA TYR A 6 34.06 4.62 -58.24
C TYR A 6 35.39 5.21 -57.75
N ASN A 7 36.45 5.13 -58.54
CA ASN A 7 37.78 5.55 -58.12
C ASN A 7 37.86 7.03 -57.75
N GLU A 8 37.18 7.91 -58.50
CA GLU A 8 37.11 9.34 -58.16
C GLU A 8 36.37 9.60 -56.84
N ILE A 9 35.30 8.84 -56.56
CA ILE A 9 34.54 8.97 -55.32
C ILE A 9 35.36 8.49 -54.13
N ILE A 10 36.03 7.34 -54.26
CA ILE A 10 36.88 6.79 -53.21
C ILE A 10 38.09 7.69 -52.94
N GLN A 11 38.77 8.20 -53.98
CA GLN A 11 39.89 9.13 -53.79
C GLN A 11 39.44 10.47 -53.19
N SER A 12 38.26 10.98 -53.55
CA SER A 12 37.70 12.19 -52.95
C SER A 12 37.41 12.04 -51.46
N LEU A 13 36.83 10.89 -51.06
CA LEU A 13 36.43 10.64 -49.68
C LEU A 13 37.59 10.16 -48.78
N LEU A 14 38.47 9.30 -49.30
CA LEU A 14 39.51 8.62 -48.51
C LEU A 14 40.94 9.08 -48.83
N GLY A 15 41.16 9.81 -49.93
CA GLY A 15 42.50 10.23 -50.35
C GLY A 15 43.20 11.23 -49.41
N ARG A 16 42.46 11.83 -48.47
CA ARG A 16 43.00 12.67 -47.38
C ARG A 16 42.83 12.05 -45.99
N THR A 17 42.72 10.73 -45.93
CA THR A 17 42.58 9.97 -44.69
C THR A 17 43.75 9.00 -44.53
N ALA A 18 44.53 9.15 -43.47
CA ALA A 18 45.59 8.21 -43.10
C ALA A 18 45.10 7.30 -41.95
N VAL A 19 45.63 6.09 -41.87
CA VAL A 19 45.30 5.13 -40.81
C VAL A 19 46.50 4.98 -39.87
N ALA A 20 46.26 5.10 -38.57
CA ALA A 20 47.26 4.90 -37.52
C ALA A 20 46.86 3.70 -36.65
N GLU A 21 47.80 3.12 -35.91
CA GLU A 21 47.52 1.94 -35.09
C GLU A 21 46.72 2.31 -33.83
N ASP A 22 47.15 3.36 -33.13
CA ASP A 22 46.55 3.88 -31.89
C ASP A 22 46.55 5.42 -31.84
N LEU A 23 45.89 5.99 -30.82
CA LEU A 23 45.70 7.44 -30.71
C LEU A 23 47.01 8.20 -30.51
N ASP A 24 47.95 7.64 -29.77
CA ASP A 24 49.25 8.28 -29.53
C ASP A 24 50.04 8.39 -30.85
N SER A 25 50.04 7.32 -31.65
CA SER A 25 50.59 7.32 -33.00
C SER A 25 49.86 8.33 -33.90
N ALA A 26 48.53 8.39 -33.81
CA ALA A 26 47.72 9.35 -34.58
C ALA A 26 48.06 10.80 -34.22
N ILE A 27 48.25 11.13 -32.94
CA ILE A 27 48.61 12.48 -32.47
C ILE A 27 50.02 12.88 -32.94
N VAL A 28 50.98 11.94 -32.91
CA VAL A 28 52.35 12.20 -33.40
C VAL A 28 52.35 12.50 -34.89
N ILE A 29 51.65 11.69 -35.69
CA ILE A 29 51.51 11.90 -37.14
C ILE A 29 50.77 13.22 -37.40
N ALA A 30 49.69 13.49 -36.66
CA ALA A 30 48.90 14.71 -36.81
C ALA A 30 49.75 15.97 -36.55
N LYS A 31 50.53 16.01 -35.46
CA LYS A 31 51.45 17.14 -35.16
C LYS A 31 52.52 17.32 -36.23
N LYS A 32 53.16 16.22 -36.65
CA LYS A 32 54.27 16.24 -37.62
C LYS A 32 53.87 16.88 -38.95
N TYR A 33 52.64 16.66 -39.38
CA TYR A 33 52.09 17.22 -40.61
C TYR A 33 51.13 18.40 -40.37
N SER A 34 51.22 19.04 -39.20
CA SER A 34 50.44 20.22 -38.83
C SER A 34 48.92 20.05 -39.03
N TYR A 35 48.41 18.85 -38.74
CA TYR A 35 47.00 18.48 -38.76
C TYR A 35 46.32 18.73 -40.11
N ARG A 36 47.02 18.52 -41.23
CA ARG A 36 46.47 18.84 -42.57
C ARG A 36 45.60 17.76 -43.20
N PHE A 37 45.57 16.56 -42.62
CA PHE A 37 44.77 15.44 -43.12
C PHE A 37 44.17 14.65 -41.95
N LYS A 38 43.06 13.96 -42.22
CA LYS A 38 42.32 13.18 -41.23
C LYS A 38 43.08 11.90 -40.93
N ILE A 39 43.20 11.52 -39.67
CA ILE A 39 43.86 10.30 -39.24
C ILE A 39 42.86 9.48 -38.43
N VAL A 40 42.71 8.20 -38.77
CA VAL A 40 41.80 7.28 -38.10
C VAL A 40 42.60 6.14 -37.49
N THR A 41 42.36 5.82 -36.23
CA THR A 41 43.01 4.71 -35.54
C THR A 41 42.26 3.40 -35.79
N LEU A 42 42.92 2.25 -35.63
CA LEU A 42 42.28 0.94 -35.84
C LEU A 42 41.11 0.69 -34.86
N ASP A 43 41.13 1.29 -33.67
CA ASP A 43 40.05 1.23 -32.68
C ASP A 43 38.93 2.27 -32.91
N GLY A 44 38.98 2.99 -34.03
CA GLY A 44 37.89 3.85 -34.51
C GLY A 44 37.90 5.26 -33.98
N GLN A 45 39.00 5.70 -33.38
CA GLN A 45 39.19 7.09 -32.96
C GLN A 45 39.68 7.92 -34.14
N VAL A 46 39.20 9.16 -34.22
CA VAL A 46 39.43 10.01 -35.40
C VAL A 46 40.05 11.32 -34.97
N VAL A 47 41.23 11.62 -35.51
CA VAL A 47 41.88 12.92 -35.44
C VAL A 47 41.63 13.64 -36.75
N ASN A 48 40.76 14.65 -36.76
CA ASN A 48 40.42 15.38 -37.98
C ASN A 48 41.53 16.38 -38.35
N ALA A 49 41.53 16.77 -39.63
CA ALA A 49 42.36 17.89 -40.09
C ALA A 49 41.93 19.17 -39.35
N GLY A 50 42.89 19.91 -38.79
CA GLY A 50 42.66 21.03 -37.88
C GLY A 50 42.80 20.69 -36.39
N GLY A 51 43.05 19.42 -36.05
CA GLY A 51 43.44 19.00 -34.70
C GLY A 51 42.28 18.72 -33.74
N SER A 52 41.03 18.72 -34.24
CA SER A 52 39.90 18.23 -33.47
C SER A 52 39.94 16.71 -33.40
N MET A 53 40.02 16.19 -32.18
CA MET A 53 40.01 14.76 -31.90
C MET A 53 38.61 14.35 -31.48
N THR A 54 38.01 13.45 -32.24
CA THR A 54 36.72 12.84 -31.93
C THR A 54 36.96 11.38 -31.60
N GLY A 55 37.01 11.10 -30.30
CA GLY A 55 37.00 9.76 -29.73
C GLY A 55 35.60 9.46 -29.22
N GLY A 56 34.80 8.76 -30.03
CA GLY A 56 33.56 8.18 -29.56
C GLY A 56 33.88 6.92 -28.77
N SER A 57 33.89 7.00 -27.44
CA SER A 57 33.58 5.79 -26.67
C SER A 57 32.22 5.33 -27.17
N ARG A 58 32.14 4.10 -27.71
CA ARG A 58 30.86 3.49 -28.09
C ARG A 58 29.91 3.74 -26.93
N GLY A 59 28.81 4.44 -27.21
CA GLY A 59 27.73 4.59 -26.25
C GLY A 59 27.31 3.20 -25.79
N HIS A 60 27.77 2.81 -24.61
CA HIS A 60 27.30 1.60 -23.96
C HIS A 60 25.90 1.92 -23.48
N ASN A 61 24.91 1.71 -24.35
CA ASN A 61 23.65 1.19 -23.87
C ASN A 61 24.00 0.01 -22.98
N ALA A 62 23.82 0.19 -21.68
CA ALA A 62 23.96 -0.79 -20.63
C ALA A 62 23.09 -2.00 -20.99
N GLY A 63 23.65 -2.92 -21.79
CA GLY A 63 23.01 -4.16 -22.16
C GLY A 63 22.65 -4.94 -20.90
N ILE A 64 21.81 -5.96 -21.05
CA ILE A 64 21.41 -6.89 -19.99
C ILE A 64 22.62 -7.37 -19.12
N LEU A 65 23.84 -7.37 -19.68
CA LEU A 65 25.10 -7.61 -18.95
C LEU A 65 25.55 -6.52 -17.96
N SER A 66 25.34 -5.22 -18.19
CA SER A 66 25.80 -4.18 -17.25
C SER A 66 24.88 -4.09 -16.03
N ARG A 67 23.57 -4.32 -16.21
CA ARG A 67 22.63 -4.57 -15.10
C ARG A 67 22.97 -5.85 -14.34
N GLY A 68 23.45 -6.88 -15.04
CA GLY A 68 24.02 -8.09 -14.44
C GLY A 68 25.20 -7.76 -13.52
N ASN A 69 26.20 -7.04 -14.03
CA ASN A 69 27.38 -6.65 -13.26
C ASN A 69 27.07 -5.71 -12.08
N GLU A 70 26.10 -4.80 -12.24
CA GLU A 70 25.68 -3.90 -11.15
C GLU A 70 24.90 -4.65 -10.08
N LYS A 71 24.04 -5.60 -10.49
CA LYS A 71 23.39 -6.55 -9.58
C LYS A 71 24.41 -7.45 -8.88
N ASP A 72 25.45 -7.90 -9.57
CA ASP A 72 26.52 -8.71 -8.98
C ASP A 72 27.37 -7.90 -7.99
N LYS A 73 27.69 -6.63 -8.30
CA LYS A 73 28.34 -5.71 -7.34
C LYS A 73 27.49 -5.43 -6.11
N LEU A 74 26.19 -5.17 -6.29
CA LEU A 74 25.27 -4.94 -5.17
C LEU A 74 25.09 -6.22 -4.34
N ASN A 75 25.02 -7.39 -4.99
CA ASN A 75 24.97 -8.68 -4.29
C ASN A 75 26.27 -8.96 -3.53
N GLU A 76 27.43 -8.57 -4.08
CA GLU A 76 28.72 -8.67 -3.41
C GLU A 76 28.80 -7.72 -2.21
N GLN A 77 28.31 -6.49 -2.34
CA GLN A 77 28.18 -5.54 -1.22
C GLN A 77 27.22 -6.05 -0.15
N VAL A 78 26.06 -6.59 -0.54
CA VAL A 78 25.10 -7.21 0.39
C VAL A 78 25.75 -8.39 1.10
N ARG A 79 26.46 -9.27 0.39
CA ARG A 79 27.20 -10.39 1.01
C ARG A 79 28.25 -9.90 1.99
N LYS A 80 29.00 -8.85 1.63
CA LYS A 80 30.02 -8.27 2.50
C LYS A 80 29.41 -7.66 3.76
N LEU A 81 28.36 -6.85 3.62
CA LEU A 81 27.64 -6.26 4.75
C LEU A 81 26.93 -7.31 5.61
N THR A 82 26.43 -8.40 5.01
CA THR A 82 25.83 -9.52 5.74
C THR A 82 26.89 -10.27 6.54
N ALA A 83 28.07 -10.50 5.96
CA ALA A 83 29.20 -11.11 6.67
C ALA A 83 29.70 -10.22 7.81
N GLU A 84 29.84 -8.90 7.57
CA GLU A 84 30.20 -7.91 8.59
C GLU A 84 29.16 -7.90 9.73
N GLN A 85 27.87 -7.92 9.40
CA GLN A 85 26.78 -8.02 10.38
C GLN A 85 26.82 -9.33 11.18
N GLU A 86 27.13 -10.46 10.55
CA GLU A 86 27.28 -11.74 11.24
C GLU A 86 28.46 -11.71 12.22
N THR A 87 29.62 -11.20 11.81
CA THR A 87 30.78 -11.03 12.71
C THR A 87 30.48 -10.10 13.88
N ASP A 88 29.84 -8.95 13.63
CA ASP A 88 29.48 -8.01 14.68
C ASP A 88 28.46 -8.61 15.66
N ASN A 89 27.54 -9.45 15.16
CA ASN A 89 26.55 -10.12 16.00
C ASN A 89 27.16 -11.26 16.83
N GLU A 90 28.14 -11.98 16.29
CA GLU A 90 28.94 -12.95 17.05
C GLU A 90 29.78 -12.27 18.13
N GLU A 91 30.40 -11.13 17.81
CA GLU A 91 31.16 -10.33 18.76
C GLU A 91 30.25 -9.73 19.85
N TYR A 92 29.07 -9.23 19.48
CA TYR A 92 28.05 -8.78 20.42
C TYR A 92 27.60 -9.89 21.37
N LYS A 93 27.33 -11.10 20.84
CA LYS A 93 26.96 -12.26 21.67
C LYS A 93 28.09 -12.62 22.64
N ARG A 94 29.34 -12.64 22.18
CA ARG A 94 30.52 -12.91 23.02
C ARG A 94 30.62 -11.89 24.16
N ILE A 95 30.58 -10.60 23.83
CA ILE A 95 30.65 -9.50 24.82
C ILE A 95 29.45 -9.54 25.77
N SER A 96 28.26 -9.88 25.30
CA SER A 96 27.06 -10.00 26.14
C SER A 96 27.17 -11.15 27.16
N VAL A 97 27.80 -12.26 26.78
CA VAL A 97 28.06 -13.39 27.68
C VAL A 97 29.13 -13.01 28.70
N GLU A 98 30.23 -12.39 28.25
CA GLU A 98 31.30 -11.88 29.13
C GLU A 98 30.77 -10.87 30.15
N LEU A 99 29.94 -9.92 29.70
CA LEU A 99 29.29 -8.94 30.58
C LEU A 99 28.38 -9.60 31.61
N SER A 100 27.65 -10.64 31.21
CA SER A 100 26.75 -11.37 32.11
C SER A 100 27.54 -12.15 33.16
N SER A 101 28.67 -12.77 32.78
CA SER A 101 29.60 -13.43 33.70
C SER A 101 30.20 -12.42 34.68
N ALA A 102 30.78 -11.34 34.17
CA ALA A 102 31.40 -10.31 35.00
C ALA A 102 30.40 -9.68 35.99
N LYS A 103 29.13 -9.55 35.59
CA LYS A 103 28.06 -9.05 36.47
C LYS A 103 27.70 -10.06 37.56
N ALA A 104 27.65 -11.35 37.25
CA ALA A 104 27.45 -12.40 38.25
C ALA A 104 28.61 -12.46 39.26
N ASP A 105 29.85 -12.30 38.80
CA ASP A 105 31.04 -12.25 39.66
C ASP A 105 31.04 -11.01 40.57
N LEU A 106 30.59 -9.86 40.05
CA LEU A 106 30.42 -8.64 40.83
C LEU A 106 29.36 -8.81 41.93
N ASP A 107 28.21 -9.38 41.59
CA ASP A 107 27.12 -9.61 42.55
C ASP A 107 27.55 -10.60 43.65
N ALA A 108 28.29 -11.65 43.29
CA ALA A 108 28.88 -12.59 44.25
C ALA A 108 29.88 -11.89 45.18
N SER A 109 30.78 -11.06 44.63
CA SER A 109 31.76 -10.30 45.39
C SER A 109 31.11 -9.28 46.34
N GLN A 110 30.00 -8.65 45.93
CA GLN A 110 29.24 -7.74 46.78
C GLN A 110 28.55 -8.47 47.94
N ALA A 111 28.03 -9.67 47.70
CA ALA A 111 27.46 -10.50 48.74
C ALA A 111 28.51 -10.93 49.77
N ASP A 112 29.69 -11.33 49.32
CA ASP A 112 30.82 -11.69 50.19
C ASP A 112 31.32 -10.49 51.00
N LEU A 113 31.43 -9.31 50.38
CA LEU A 113 31.80 -8.08 51.08
C LEU A 113 30.82 -7.77 52.22
N LYS A 114 29.51 -7.87 51.96
CA LYS A 114 28.47 -7.60 52.96
C LYS A 114 28.54 -8.61 54.11
N ARG A 115 28.71 -9.90 53.80
CA ARG A 115 28.88 -10.95 54.81
C ARG A 115 30.11 -10.70 55.69
N THR A 116 31.22 -10.29 55.08
CA THR A 116 32.46 -9.99 55.80
C THR A 116 32.29 -8.76 56.71
N GLN A 117 31.55 -7.74 56.28
CA GLN A 117 31.21 -6.59 57.12
C GLN A 117 30.35 -6.98 58.33
N GLU A 118 29.37 -7.85 58.14
CA GLU A 118 28.55 -8.38 59.24
C GLU A 118 29.41 -9.19 60.24
N ASP A 119 30.36 -9.99 59.75
CA ASP A 119 31.30 -10.74 60.59
C ASP A 119 32.26 -9.81 61.37
N ILE A 120 32.74 -8.72 60.76
CA ILE A 120 33.56 -7.70 61.44
C ILE A 120 32.77 -7.09 62.61
N ILE A 121 31.55 -6.62 62.37
CA ILE A 121 30.70 -6.00 63.40
C ILE A 121 30.46 -6.99 64.56
N ARG A 122 30.21 -8.26 64.23
CA ARG A 122 30.04 -9.31 65.24
C ARG A 122 31.31 -9.51 66.06
N LYS A 123 32.48 -9.54 65.42
CA LYS A 123 33.78 -9.71 66.10
C LYS A 123 34.16 -8.50 66.95
N GLU A 124 33.88 -7.29 66.51
CA GLU A 124 34.06 -6.07 67.31
C GLU A 124 33.15 -6.08 68.54
N SER A 125 31.91 -6.56 68.40
CA SER A 125 30.99 -6.70 69.54
C SER A 125 31.46 -7.78 70.53
N GLU A 126 31.98 -8.91 70.05
CA GLU A 126 32.59 -9.95 70.89
C GLU A 126 33.84 -9.41 71.61
N LEU A 127 34.70 -8.64 70.94
CA LEU A 127 35.88 -8.01 71.52
C LEU A 127 35.51 -7.05 72.66
N ALA A 128 34.57 -6.14 72.41
CA ALA A 128 34.11 -5.18 73.42
C ALA A 128 33.53 -5.85 74.68
N LEU A 129 32.83 -6.99 74.51
CA LEU A 129 32.33 -7.77 75.63
C LEU A 129 33.49 -8.39 76.45
N ILE A 130 34.52 -8.89 75.78
CA ILE A 130 35.70 -9.48 76.43
C ILE A 130 36.52 -8.40 77.14
N GLU A 131 36.72 -7.24 76.52
CA GLU A 131 37.39 -6.09 77.13
C GLU A 131 36.66 -5.64 78.40
N GLY A 132 35.33 -5.53 78.38
CA GLY A 132 34.56 -5.22 79.58
C GLY A 132 34.70 -6.28 80.69
N LYS A 133 34.81 -7.57 80.33
CA LYS A 133 35.10 -8.65 81.30
C LYS A 133 36.53 -8.55 81.87
N LEU A 134 37.49 -8.17 81.04
CA LEU A 134 38.87 -7.97 81.46
C LEU A 134 38.98 -6.80 82.45
N ASP A 135 38.32 -5.68 82.15
CA ASP A 135 38.31 -4.49 83.01
C ASP A 135 37.69 -4.79 84.39
N THR A 136 36.57 -5.51 84.40
CA THR A 136 35.93 -5.93 85.66
C THR A 136 36.80 -6.90 86.47
N ALA A 137 37.48 -7.84 85.81
CA ALA A 137 38.43 -8.74 86.47
C ALA A 137 39.66 -8.00 87.01
N ASN A 138 40.20 -7.04 86.26
CA ASN A 138 41.33 -6.21 86.69
C ASN A 138 40.95 -5.33 87.90
N ALA A 139 39.76 -4.74 87.89
CA ALA A 139 39.25 -3.98 89.03
C ALA A 139 39.12 -4.86 90.29
N ALA A 140 38.59 -6.08 90.16
CA ALA A 140 38.49 -7.03 91.25
C ALA A 140 39.87 -7.45 91.79
N LEU A 141 40.84 -7.66 90.89
CA LEU A 141 42.21 -8.03 91.24
C LEU A 141 42.94 -6.91 92.00
N GLU A 142 42.74 -5.65 91.61
CA GLU A 142 43.29 -4.49 92.32
C GLU A 142 42.67 -4.34 93.72
N GLU A 143 41.38 -4.61 93.88
CA GLU A 143 40.74 -4.59 95.20
C GLU A 143 41.28 -5.70 96.12
N LEU A 144 41.42 -6.93 95.60
CA LEU A 144 42.04 -8.04 96.32
C LEU A 144 43.50 -7.74 96.71
N ARG A 145 44.27 -7.05 95.85
CA ARG A 145 45.63 -6.61 96.17
C ARG A 145 45.64 -5.59 97.31
N ARG A 146 44.67 -4.67 97.35
CA ARG A 146 44.52 -3.71 98.46
C ARG A 146 44.17 -4.42 99.77
N GLU A 147 43.23 -5.35 99.73
CA GLU A 147 42.87 -6.16 100.91
C GLU A 147 44.06 -6.96 101.44
N LYS A 148 44.82 -7.64 100.54
CA LYS A 148 46.04 -8.37 100.91
C LYS A 148 47.05 -7.45 101.60
N LYS A 149 47.30 -6.26 101.05
CA LYS A 149 48.23 -5.29 101.64
C LYS A 149 47.77 -4.83 103.03
N SER A 150 46.48 -4.55 103.18
CA SER A 150 45.88 -4.17 104.47
C SER A 150 46.02 -5.29 105.53
N ALA A 151 45.73 -6.54 105.13
CA ALA A 151 45.90 -7.69 105.99
C ALA A 151 47.36 -7.91 106.40
N SER A 152 48.31 -7.75 105.48
CA SER A 152 49.74 -7.86 105.79
C SER A 152 50.20 -6.80 106.80
N LEU A 153 49.76 -5.54 106.65
CA LEU A 153 50.07 -4.48 107.63
C LEU A 153 49.52 -4.81 109.01
N ARG A 154 48.29 -5.34 109.08
CA ARG A 154 47.63 -5.76 110.33
C ARG A 154 48.41 -6.88 111.03
N ILE A 155 48.94 -7.83 110.26
CA ILE A 155 49.78 -8.92 110.80
C ILE A 155 51.06 -8.35 111.43
N THR A 156 51.74 -7.43 110.75
CA THR A 156 52.95 -6.78 111.27
C THR A 156 52.69 -6.03 112.58
N ASP A 157 51.58 -5.30 112.67
CA ASP A 157 51.20 -4.59 113.90
C ASP A 157 50.96 -5.57 115.07
N LEU A 158 50.28 -6.69 114.81
CA LEU A 158 50.03 -7.72 115.82
C LEU A 158 51.32 -8.43 116.28
N GLU A 159 52.27 -8.66 115.36
CA GLU A 159 53.59 -9.18 115.71
C GLU A 159 54.39 -8.21 116.60
N ALA A 160 54.32 -6.91 116.31
CA ALA A 160 54.94 -5.89 117.15
C ALA A 160 54.35 -5.86 118.56
N MET A 161 53.01 -5.95 118.67
CA MET A 161 52.30 -6.03 119.95
C MET A 161 52.67 -7.28 120.75
N LYS A 162 52.79 -8.42 120.07
CA LYS A 162 53.23 -9.69 120.67
C LYS A 162 54.64 -9.56 121.26
N ASN A 163 55.56 -8.93 120.54
CA ASN A 163 56.93 -8.75 121.00
C ASN A 163 57.03 -7.82 122.21
N THR A 164 56.25 -6.72 122.23
CA THR A 164 56.20 -5.80 123.38
C THR A 164 55.62 -6.47 124.63
N ALA A 165 54.56 -7.26 124.49
CA ALA A 165 54.02 -8.05 125.60
C ALA A 165 55.07 -9.04 126.16
N ARG A 166 55.86 -9.66 125.29
CA ARG A 166 56.91 -10.60 125.69
C ARG A 166 58.05 -9.93 126.47
N THR A 167 58.47 -8.73 126.04
CA THR A 167 59.48 -7.96 126.78
C THR A 167 59.00 -7.54 128.17
N GLU A 168 57.71 -7.26 128.34
CA GLU A 168 57.14 -6.89 129.65
C GLU A 168 57.07 -8.09 130.59
N ILE A 169 56.75 -9.28 130.07
CA ILE A 169 56.80 -10.54 130.84
C ILE A 169 58.21 -10.79 131.37
N ASP A 170 59.24 -10.61 130.53
CA ASP A 170 60.63 -10.80 130.95
C ASP A 170 61.08 -9.80 132.03
N ARG A 171 60.54 -8.57 132.00
CA ARG A 171 60.76 -7.54 133.04
C ARG A 171 60.16 -7.97 134.37
N LEU A 172 58.88 -8.37 134.37
CA LEU A 172 58.16 -8.79 135.57
C LEU A 172 58.79 -10.04 136.21
N ASN A 173 59.27 -10.99 135.40
CA ASN A 173 59.98 -12.18 135.90
C ASN A 173 61.30 -11.81 136.61
N LYS A 174 62.02 -10.78 136.16
CA LYS A 174 63.21 -10.29 136.85
C LYS A 174 62.89 -9.62 138.17
N GLU A 175 61.81 -8.83 138.23
CA GLU A 175 61.33 -8.19 139.47
C GLU A 175 60.89 -9.24 140.50
N MET A 176 60.20 -10.29 140.07
CA MET A 176 59.86 -11.44 140.92
C MET A 176 61.11 -12.13 141.48
N GLY A 177 62.15 -12.32 140.66
CA GLY A 177 63.43 -12.90 141.10
C GLY A 177 64.13 -12.05 142.18
N SER A 178 64.09 -10.72 142.07
CA SER A 178 64.64 -9.84 143.10
C SER A 178 63.83 -9.87 144.41
N LEU A 179 62.50 -9.92 144.33
CA LEU A 179 61.63 -10.03 145.51
C LEU A 179 61.83 -11.37 146.23
N GLN A 180 62.13 -12.44 145.50
CA GLN A 180 62.44 -13.76 146.04
C GLN A 180 63.77 -13.76 146.82
N ALA A 181 64.78 -13.01 146.35
CA ALA A 181 66.07 -12.88 147.02
C ALA A 181 65.99 -12.02 148.30
N ASP A 182 65.13 -11.00 148.31
CA ASP A 182 64.84 -10.20 149.51
C ASP A 182 64.08 -11.01 150.58
N LEU A 183 63.37 -12.07 150.16
CA LEU A 183 62.61 -12.97 151.04
C LEU A 183 63.49 -13.92 151.87
N ASP A 184 64.70 -14.26 151.38
CA ASP A 184 65.64 -15.17 152.06
C ASP A 184 66.33 -14.53 153.29
N VAL A 185 66.31 -13.20 153.41
CA VAL A 185 67.08 -12.46 154.43
C VAL A 185 66.30 -12.22 155.74
N VAL A 186 64.97 -12.39 155.77
CA VAL A 186 64.14 -11.96 156.93
C VAL A 186 63.27 -13.09 157.49
N THR A 187 63.90 -14.15 157.98
CA THR A 187 63.22 -15.23 158.74
C THR A 187 63.72 -15.29 160.18
N HIS A 188 63.02 -14.64 161.13
CA HIS A 188 62.92 -15.06 162.55
C HIS A 188 61.68 -14.39 163.19
N GLY A 189 60.51 -15.06 163.17
CA GLY A 189 59.27 -14.56 163.77
C GLY A 189 58.12 -15.58 163.65
N ARG A 190 58.20 -16.66 164.44
CA ARG A 190 57.54 -17.95 164.24
C ARG A 190 56.02 -18.02 164.55
N GLU A 191 55.35 -16.91 164.82
CA GLU A 191 53.89 -16.90 165.11
C GLU A 191 53.03 -16.40 163.92
N LYS A 192 53.62 -15.74 162.91
CA LYS A 192 52.96 -15.51 161.60
C LYS A 192 52.96 -16.74 160.68
N LEU A 193 53.63 -17.82 161.10
CA LEU A 193 53.95 -18.98 160.26
C LEU A 193 52.78 -19.94 160.10
N GLU A 194 51.88 -20.00 161.08
CA GLU A 194 50.71 -20.88 161.00
C GLU A 194 49.60 -20.27 160.12
N GLU A 195 49.41 -18.94 160.17
CA GLU A 195 48.48 -18.21 159.29
C GLU A 195 48.96 -18.23 157.82
N LYS A 196 50.28 -18.10 157.60
CA LYS A 196 50.90 -18.25 156.27
C LYS A 196 50.81 -19.66 155.72
N LYS A 197 50.80 -20.69 156.56
CA LYS A 197 50.71 -22.09 156.10
C LYS A 197 49.34 -22.39 155.49
N GLU A 198 48.28 -21.82 156.05
CA GLU A 198 46.92 -21.96 155.55
C GLU A 198 46.67 -21.10 154.30
N GLU A 199 47.24 -19.89 154.22
CA GLU A 199 47.31 -19.11 152.98
C GLU A 199 48.11 -19.83 151.88
N LEU A 200 49.27 -20.40 152.21
CA LEU A 200 50.11 -21.10 151.23
C LEU A 200 49.44 -22.37 150.71
N ALA A 201 48.69 -23.12 151.53
CA ALA A 201 47.92 -24.27 151.07
C ALA A 201 46.76 -23.87 150.13
N GLN A 202 46.09 -22.74 150.40
CA GLN A 202 45.09 -22.19 149.47
C GLN A 202 45.73 -21.66 148.18
N THR A 203 46.92 -21.06 148.28
CA THR A 203 47.67 -20.57 147.13
C THR A 203 48.19 -21.72 146.27
N GLU A 204 48.65 -22.82 146.88
CA GLU A 204 49.06 -24.05 146.20
C GLU A 204 47.90 -24.69 145.45
N ALA A 205 46.72 -24.80 146.08
CA ALA A 205 45.52 -25.30 145.42
C ALA A 205 45.10 -24.42 144.23
N LYS A 206 45.22 -23.09 144.36
CA LYS A 206 44.95 -22.14 143.29
C LYS A 206 45.96 -22.25 142.14
N ILE A 207 47.25 -22.36 142.46
CA ILE A 207 48.32 -22.54 141.47
C ILE A 207 48.15 -23.87 140.71
N ASN A 208 47.76 -24.95 141.38
CA ASN A 208 47.50 -26.23 140.71
C ASN A 208 46.28 -26.16 139.76
N LEU A 209 45.26 -25.39 140.11
CA LEU A 209 44.14 -25.11 139.20
C LEU A 209 44.57 -24.24 138.01
N ASP A 210 45.43 -23.24 138.24
CA ASP A 210 45.98 -22.39 137.18
C ASP A 210 46.91 -23.18 136.24
N ILE A 211 47.70 -24.12 136.76
CA ILE A 211 48.52 -25.04 135.97
C ILE A 211 47.63 -25.93 135.10
N LEU A 212 46.59 -26.53 135.67
CA LEU A 212 45.67 -27.38 134.91
C LEU A 212 44.93 -26.58 133.81
N ALA A 213 44.58 -25.32 134.10
CA ALA A 213 43.98 -24.41 133.12
C ALA A 213 44.97 -24.05 132.00
N LEU A 214 46.23 -23.77 132.34
CA LEU A 214 47.29 -23.49 131.37
C LEU A 214 47.65 -24.72 130.53
N GLU A 215 47.65 -25.92 131.11
CA GLU A 215 47.86 -27.17 130.37
C GLU A 215 46.74 -27.41 129.35
N LYS A 216 45.48 -27.18 129.76
CA LYS A 216 44.31 -27.19 128.86
C LYS A 216 44.42 -26.16 127.74
N ASP A 217 44.88 -24.95 128.06
CA ASP A 217 45.10 -23.90 127.07
C ASP A 217 46.25 -24.26 126.10
N ILE A 218 47.35 -24.82 126.59
CA ILE A 218 48.47 -25.30 125.75
C ILE A 218 47.98 -26.39 124.79
N GLU A 219 47.18 -27.34 125.28
CA GLU A 219 46.60 -28.39 124.46
C GLU A 219 45.68 -27.81 123.37
N ALA A 220 44.77 -26.89 123.74
CA ALA A 220 43.90 -26.20 122.79
C ALA A 220 44.68 -25.38 121.74
N LYS A 221 45.80 -24.75 122.13
CA LYS A 221 46.66 -24.00 121.19
C LYS A 221 47.46 -24.93 120.28
N LYS A 222 47.91 -26.09 120.75
CA LYS A 222 48.55 -27.11 119.90
C LYS A 222 47.58 -27.63 118.84
N GLU A 223 46.34 -27.95 119.22
CA GLU A 223 45.31 -28.35 118.26
C GLU A 223 45.01 -27.24 117.23
N ALA A 224 44.98 -25.98 117.67
CA ALA A 224 44.80 -24.84 116.77
C ALA A 224 45.97 -24.69 115.77
N VAL A 225 47.22 -24.91 116.21
CA VAL A 225 48.41 -24.90 115.35
C VAL A 225 48.36 -26.03 114.34
N ASP A 226 47.99 -27.25 114.74
CA ASP A 226 47.87 -28.39 113.82
C ASP A 226 46.78 -28.16 112.75
N LEU A 227 45.64 -27.56 113.14
CA LEU A 227 44.60 -27.18 112.19
C LEU A 227 45.09 -26.13 111.19
N LEU A 228 45.85 -25.13 111.66
CA LEU A 228 46.43 -24.09 110.80
C LEU A 228 47.48 -24.67 109.85
N ASN A 229 48.33 -25.59 110.29
CA ASN A 229 49.31 -26.27 109.45
C ASN A 229 48.63 -27.08 108.33
N ARG A 230 47.54 -27.79 108.65
CA ARG A 230 46.74 -28.51 107.63
C ARG A 230 46.10 -27.56 106.62
N ARG A 231 45.63 -26.38 107.06
CA ARG A 231 45.10 -25.34 106.16
C ARG A 231 46.19 -24.74 105.27
N MET A 232 47.38 -24.48 105.82
CA MET A 232 48.51 -23.98 105.04
C MET A 232 48.88 -24.96 103.93
N ALA A 233 49.04 -26.25 104.23
CA ALA A 233 49.34 -27.26 103.22
C ALA A 233 48.26 -27.34 102.13
N SER A 234 46.98 -27.22 102.50
CA SER A 234 45.87 -27.18 101.53
C SER A 234 45.88 -25.93 100.64
N HIS A 235 46.32 -24.78 101.17
CA HIS A 235 46.44 -23.55 100.39
C HIS A 235 47.69 -23.53 99.51
N GLU A 236 48.76 -24.20 99.91
CA GLU A 236 49.99 -24.37 99.14
C GLU A 236 49.72 -25.22 97.89
N GLY A 237 49.01 -26.35 98.02
CA GLY A 237 48.59 -27.13 96.86
C GLY A 237 47.67 -26.37 95.91
N ARG A 238 46.76 -25.54 96.45
CA ARG A 238 45.88 -24.70 95.62
C ARG A 238 46.61 -23.54 94.94
N LEU A 239 47.73 -23.08 95.51
CA LEU A 239 48.62 -22.11 94.89
C LEU A 239 49.36 -22.71 93.69
N ASP A 240 49.82 -23.95 93.81
CA ASP A 240 50.43 -24.69 92.70
C ASP A 240 49.43 -24.90 91.55
N ASP A 241 48.21 -25.36 91.85
CA ASP A 241 47.15 -25.53 90.84
C ASP A 241 46.85 -24.22 90.08
N LEU A 242 46.79 -23.09 90.80
CA LEU A 242 46.56 -21.76 90.22
C LEU A 242 47.72 -21.28 89.36
N ASN A 243 48.96 -21.57 89.76
CA ASN A 243 50.15 -21.23 88.98
C ASN A 243 50.21 -22.02 87.67
N ASP A 244 49.82 -23.30 87.70
CA ASP A 244 49.71 -24.12 86.50
C ASP A 244 48.63 -23.60 85.54
N GLU A 245 47.46 -23.19 86.06
CA GLU A 245 46.42 -22.55 85.24
C GLU A 245 46.89 -21.22 84.61
N ILE A 246 47.60 -20.39 85.36
CA ILE A 246 48.17 -19.13 84.86
C ILE A 246 49.14 -19.41 83.72
N ALA A 247 50.03 -20.40 83.87
CA ALA A 247 51.01 -20.75 82.83
C ALA A 247 50.33 -21.24 81.53
N VAL A 248 49.22 -21.98 81.63
CA VAL A 248 48.43 -22.40 80.47
C VAL A 248 47.81 -21.20 79.76
N ILE A 249 47.23 -20.26 80.51
CA ILE A 249 46.61 -19.05 79.95
C ILE A 249 47.66 -18.13 79.30
N GLU A 250 48.83 -17.97 79.92
CA GLU A 250 49.92 -17.16 79.36
C GLU A 250 50.43 -17.70 78.02
N ASN A 251 50.54 -19.02 77.88
CA ASN A 251 50.91 -19.62 76.60
C ASN A 251 49.81 -19.44 75.54
N ALA A 252 48.53 -19.61 75.91
CA ALA A 252 47.42 -19.37 75.00
C ALA A 252 47.36 -17.89 74.52
N ASN A 253 47.65 -16.93 75.41
CA ASN A 253 47.72 -15.51 75.05
C ASN A 253 48.86 -15.22 74.06
N LYS A 254 50.04 -15.83 74.26
CA LYS A 254 51.16 -15.69 73.31
C LYS A 254 50.80 -16.20 71.92
N ASP A 255 50.13 -17.35 71.83
CA ASP A 255 49.69 -17.91 70.55
C ASP A 255 48.67 -17.01 69.86
N ILE A 256 47.74 -16.42 70.63
CA ILE A 256 46.76 -15.45 70.13
C ILE A 256 47.44 -14.17 69.63
N GLU A 257 48.44 -13.63 70.35
CA GLU A 257 49.20 -12.45 69.91
C GLU A 257 49.96 -12.67 68.61
N VAL A 258 50.49 -13.88 68.39
CA VAL A 258 51.10 -14.25 67.11
C VAL A 258 50.04 -14.25 66.01
N LYS A 259 48.87 -14.84 66.27
CA LYS A 259 47.75 -14.88 65.31
C LYS A 259 47.24 -13.49 64.95
N ILE A 260 47.11 -12.60 65.94
CA ILE A 260 46.70 -11.21 65.74
C ILE A 260 47.70 -10.50 64.82
N ARG A 261 49.01 -10.60 65.08
CA ARG A 261 50.02 -9.98 64.22
C ARG A 261 49.95 -10.48 62.77
N GLU A 262 49.74 -11.78 62.60
CA GLU A 262 49.64 -12.42 61.28
C GLU A 262 48.40 -11.92 60.51
N LEU A 263 47.24 -11.87 61.18
CA LEU A 263 45.99 -11.36 60.61
C LEU A 263 46.04 -9.85 60.32
N THR A 264 46.64 -9.05 61.20
CA THR A 264 46.81 -7.61 60.99
C THR A 264 47.67 -7.35 59.75
N LYS A 265 48.73 -8.13 59.55
CA LYS A 265 49.57 -8.02 58.35
C LYS A 265 48.78 -8.36 57.08
N GLN A 266 48.02 -9.45 57.08
CA GLN A 266 47.18 -9.84 55.94
C GLN A 266 46.10 -8.79 55.62
N ALA A 267 45.46 -8.22 56.65
CA ALA A 267 44.48 -7.16 56.47
C ALA A 267 45.10 -5.91 55.83
N GLN A 268 46.33 -5.57 56.21
CA GLN A 268 47.06 -4.42 55.68
C GLN A 268 47.48 -4.63 54.22
N GLU A 269 47.98 -5.82 53.87
CA GLU A 269 48.29 -6.20 52.48
C GLU A 269 47.03 -6.16 51.58
N LEU A 270 45.89 -6.68 52.06
CA LEU A 270 44.62 -6.63 51.33
C LEU A 270 44.09 -5.20 51.18
N HIS A 271 44.27 -4.35 52.19
CA HIS A 271 43.86 -2.95 52.13
C HIS A 271 44.66 -2.17 51.07
N GLU A 272 45.98 -2.39 50.98
CA GLU A 272 46.82 -1.80 49.93
C GLU A 272 46.42 -2.27 48.52
N LEU A 273 46.16 -3.57 48.37
CA LEU A 273 45.65 -4.15 47.12
C LEU A 273 44.29 -3.55 46.71
N GLY A 274 43.37 -3.41 47.66
CA GLY A 274 42.07 -2.78 47.44
C GLY A 274 42.18 -1.31 47.05
N ALA A 275 43.10 -0.57 47.67
CA ALA A 275 43.36 0.83 47.34
C ALA A 275 43.93 0.99 45.92
N SER A 276 44.88 0.13 45.53
CA SER A 276 45.42 0.08 44.16
C SER A 276 44.34 -0.21 43.13
N ALA A 277 43.55 -1.28 43.33
CA ALA A 277 42.49 -1.67 42.42
C ALA A 277 41.43 -0.56 42.25
N LYS A 278 41.11 0.15 43.34
CA LYS A 278 40.17 1.28 43.28
C LYS A 278 40.71 2.44 42.44
N SER A 279 42.00 2.76 42.59
CA SER A 279 42.67 3.77 41.76
C SER A 279 42.68 3.39 40.27
N ASP A 280 42.94 2.12 39.96
CA ASP A 280 42.94 1.62 38.57
C ASP A 280 41.54 1.67 37.95
N ILE A 281 40.51 1.33 38.71
CA ILE A 281 39.11 1.43 38.28
C ILE A 281 38.73 2.90 38.00
N GLU A 282 39.10 3.84 38.86
CA GLU A 282 38.84 5.27 38.64
C GLU A 282 39.57 5.79 37.38
N ALA A 283 40.79 5.34 37.14
CA ALA A 283 41.53 5.67 35.91
C ALA A 283 40.82 5.14 34.65
N LEU A 284 40.36 3.88 34.67
CA LEU A 284 39.62 3.26 33.56
C LEU A 284 38.26 3.92 33.31
N ILE A 285 37.55 4.34 34.36
CA ILE A 285 36.29 5.08 34.22
C ILE A 285 36.55 6.44 33.56
N ASN A 286 37.63 7.14 33.92
CA ASN A 286 38.01 8.40 33.28
C ASN A 286 38.43 8.22 31.82
N GLU A 287 39.15 7.16 31.47
CA GLU A 287 39.45 6.80 30.08
C GLU A 287 38.17 6.53 29.28
N ARG A 288 37.27 5.70 29.84
CA ARG A 288 35.99 5.36 29.19
C ARG A 288 35.14 6.59 28.94
N THR A 289 35.00 7.48 29.91
CA THR A 289 34.20 8.72 29.76
C THR A 289 34.79 9.64 28.69
N LYS A 290 36.12 9.73 28.55
CA LYS A 290 36.76 10.44 27.43
C LYS A 290 36.46 9.79 26.08
N CYS A 291 36.54 8.46 26.00
CA CYS A 291 36.19 7.72 24.77
C CYS A 291 34.72 7.89 24.39
N ASP A 292 33.81 7.83 25.35
CA ASP A 292 32.37 8.02 25.14
C ASP A 292 32.08 9.45 24.65
N ALA A 293 32.72 10.46 25.25
CA ALA A 293 32.61 11.85 24.79
C ALA A 293 33.16 12.04 23.36
N ARG A 294 34.31 11.44 23.05
CA ARG A 294 34.91 11.47 21.70
C ARG A 294 34.02 10.77 20.68
N SER A 295 33.43 9.63 21.02
CA SER A 295 32.50 8.88 20.18
C SER A 295 31.21 9.66 19.91
N ALA A 296 30.64 10.29 20.94
CA ALA A 296 29.47 11.15 20.79
C ALA A 296 29.76 12.36 19.89
N GLN A 297 30.93 12.98 20.03
CA GLN A 297 31.37 14.07 19.15
C GLN A 297 31.50 13.60 17.69
N LEU A 298 32.20 12.50 17.44
CA LEU A 298 32.38 11.94 16.09
C LEU A 298 31.04 11.59 15.43
N ARG A 299 30.08 11.01 16.18
CA ARG A 299 28.71 10.75 15.67
C ARG A 299 27.92 12.01 15.36
N SER A 300 28.20 13.12 16.06
CA SER A 300 27.60 14.41 15.75
C SER A 300 28.19 15.00 14.46
N GLU A 301 29.51 14.93 14.31
CA GLU A 301 30.24 15.37 13.11
C GLU A 301 29.84 14.54 11.87
N GLU A 302 29.71 13.22 12.02
CA GLU A 302 29.23 12.31 10.97
C GLU A 302 27.82 12.69 10.51
N ARG A 303 26.89 12.90 11.45
CA ARG A 303 25.51 13.33 11.12
C ARG A 303 25.48 14.68 10.41
N ALA A 304 26.30 15.64 10.87
CA ALA A 304 26.42 16.94 10.22
C ALA A 304 26.97 16.80 8.79
N LYS A 305 28.00 15.98 8.57
CA LYS A 305 28.58 15.72 7.25
C LYS A 305 27.64 14.94 6.33
N SER A 306 26.86 14.00 6.87
CA SER A 306 25.84 13.28 6.10
C SER A 306 24.72 14.22 5.65
N ALA A 307 24.24 15.11 6.51
CA ALA A 307 23.25 16.12 6.15
C ALA A 307 23.78 17.12 5.11
N GLU A 308 25.05 17.54 5.23
CA GLU A 308 25.71 18.39 4.24
C GLU A 308 25.83 17.68 2.88
N ARG A 309 26.23 16.39 2.88
CA ARG A 309 26.29 15.56 1.68
C ARG A 309 24.93 15.38 1.03
N GLU A 310 23.87 15.16 1.80
CA GLU A 310 22.52 14.99 1.27
C GLU A 310 21.98 16.28 0.64
N LYS A 311 22.27 17.43 1.26
CA LYS A 311 21.97 18.75 0.69
C LYS A 311 22.72 18.99 -0.62
N ILE A 312 24.03 18.72 -0.66
CA ILE A 312 24.85 18.83 -1.88
C ILE A 312 24.35 17.87 -2.96
N SER A 313 24.00 16.63 -2.59
CA SER A 313 23.45 15.64 -3.52
C SER A 313 22.11 16.07 -4.11
N GLY A 314 21.24 16.70 -3.30
CA GLY A 314 19.98 17.28 -3.77
C GLY A 314 20.19 18.47 -4.70
N GLU A 315 21.13 19.35 -4.39
CA GLU A 315 21.52 20.46 -5.27
C GLU A 315 22.14 19.97 -6.58
N LEU A 316 23.00 18.94 -6.52
CA LEU A 316 23.60 18.31 -7.69
C LEU A 316 22.52 17.70 -8.60
N ALA A 317 21.59 16.91 -8.06
CA ALA A 317 20.50 16.32 -8.83
C ALA A 317 19.63 17.38 -9.51
N ARG A 318 19.32 18.48 -8.80
CA ARG A 318 18.58 19.61 -9.37
C ARG A 318 19.35 20.32 -10.50
N LEU A 319 20.66 20.48 -10.34
CA LEU A 319 21.52 21.08 -11.36
C LEU A 319 21.69 20.15 -12.57
N GLU A 320 21.81 18.85 -12.36
CA GLU A 320 21.85 17.84 -13.43
C GLU A 320 20.55 17.78 -14.21
N GLU A 321 19.40 17.81 -13.55
CA GLU A 321 18.10 17.89 -14.21
C GLU A 321 17.98 19.18 -15.04
N ARG A 322 18.38 20.32 -14.47
CA ARG A 322 18.37 21.60 -15.18
C ARG A 322 19.35 21.61 -16.36
N LYS A 323 20.52 20.99 -16.21
CA LYS A 323 21.50 20.83 -17.29
C LYS A 323 20.92 19.96 -18.39
N ALA A 324 20.33 18.80 -18.07
CA ALA A 324 19.70 17.93 -19.05
C ALA A 324 18.54 18.62 -19.79
N GLN A 325 17.71 19.40 -19.09
CA GLN A 325 16.68 20.23 -19.73
C GLN A 325 17.28 21.28 -20.67
N MET A 326 18.36 21.95 -20.27
CA MET A 326 19.05 22.93 -21.12
C MET A 326 19.74 22.28 -22.32
N GLU A 327 20.36 21.11 -22.16
CA GLU A 327 20.97 20.32 -23.23
C GLU A 327 19.89 19.86 -24.22
N GLN A 328 18.74 19.38 -23.74
CA GLN A 328 17.64 19.01 -24.61
C GLN A 328 17.02 20.22 -25.32
N GLN A 329 16.94 21.38 -24.67
CA GLN A 329 16.52 22.63 -25.34
C GLN A 329 17.51 23.05 -26.42
N LEU A 330 18.82 22.93 -26.15
CA LEU A 330 19.88 23.22 -27.10
C LEU A 330 19.84 22.25 -28.28
N GLU A 331 19.68 20.95 -28.02
CA GLU A 331 19.59 19.91 -29.05
C GLU A 331 18.34 20.10 -29.91
N ASN A 332 17.19 20.41 -29.30
CA ASN A 332 15.98 20.76 -30.04
C ASN A 332 16.18 22.03 -30.89
N ALA A 333 16.92 23.02 -30.40
CA ALA A 333 17.24 24.22 -31.17
C ALA A 333 18.20 23.93 -32.33
N ILE A 334 19.22 23.09 -32.12
CA ILE A 334 20.16 22.64 -33.16
C ILE A 334 19.43 21.81 -34.22
N ASN A 335 18.59 20.86 -33.81
CA ASN A 335 17.80 20.05 -34.72
C ASN A 335 16.84 20.93 -35.52
N LYS A 336 16.21 21.92 -34.89
CA LYS A 336 15.37 22.88 -35.61
C LYS A 336 16.17 23.76 -36.59
N LEU A 337 17.38 24.20 -36.22
CA LEU A 337 18.30 24.91 -37.11
C LEU A 337 18.65 24.06 -38.35
N PHE A 338 18.91 22.78 -38.14
CA PHE A 338 19.24 21.87 -39.23
C PHE A 338 18.01 21.50 -40.08
N ASP A 339 16.90 21.09 -39.46
CA ASP A 339 15.71 20.60 -40.15
C ASP A 339 14.99 21.71 -40.92
N GLU A 340 14.73 22.87 -40.26
CA GLU A 340 13.99 23.97 -40.89
C GLU A 340 14.89 24.87 -41.75
N TYR A 341 16.15 25.06 -41.36
CA TYR A 341 17.03 26.06 -41.97
C TYR A 341 18.28 25.48 -42.64
N GLN A 342 18.51 24.16 -42.56
CA GLN A 342 19.68 23.47 -43.15
C GLN A 342 21.03 24.07 -42.73
N LEU A 343 21.07 24.65 -41.53
CA LEU A 343 22.26 25.26 -40.95
C LEU A 343 22.81 24.36 -39.84
N THR A 344 24.12 24.14 -39.84
CA THR A 344 24.80 23.57 -38.69
C THR A 344 25.05 24.64 -37.63
N LYS A 345 25.26 24.22 -36.37
CA LYS A 345 25.51 25.14 -35.26
C LYS A 345 26.65 26.12 -35.55
N THR A 346 27.74 25.65 -36.13
CA THR A 346 28.93 26.47 -36.42
C THR A 346 28.65 27.52 -37.50
N GLU A 347 27.91 27.16 -38.55
CA GLU A 347 27.49 28.10 -39.59
C GLU A 347 26.50 29.14 -39.05
N ALA A 348 25.61 28.74 -38.13
CA ALA A 348 24.68 29.64 -37.48
C ALA A 348 25.38 30.64 -36.52
N GLU A 349 26.43 30.20 -35.82
CA GLU A 349 27.27 31.06 -34.96
C GLU A 349 28.13 32.04 -35.80
N GLU A 350 28.58 31.64 -36.99
CA GLU A 350 29.32 32.52 -37.92
C GLU A 350 28.46 33.63 -38.54
N LEU A 351 27.14 33.46 -38.59
CA LEU A 351 26.21 34.50 -39.05
C LEU A 351 26.13 35.69 -38.07
N ASP A 352 26.59 35.53 -36.82
CA ASP A 352 26.69 36.56 -35.77
C ASP A 352 25.41 37.41 -35.61
N ILE A 353 24.24 36.77 -35.73
CA ILE A 353 22.95 37.45 -35.63
C ILE A 353 22.62 37.63 -34.15
N VAL A 354 22.89 38.84 -33.64
CA VAL A 354 22.54 39.21 -32.27
C VAL A 354 21.06 39.59 -32.20
N ILE A 355 20.29 38.83 -31.41
CA ILE A 355 18.90 39.15 -31.10
C ILE A 355 18.87 39.83 -29.72
N GLU A 356 18.67 41.14 -29.70
CA GLU A 356 18.67 41.95 -28.46
C GLU A 356 17.52 41.59 -27.50
N ASP A 357 16.33 41.30 -28.03
CA ASP A 357 15.17 40.84 -27.25
C ASP A 357 14.53 39.60 -27.89
N TYR A 358 14.85 38.44 -27.31
CA TYR A 358 14.33 37.14 -27.74
C TYR A 358 12.80 37.06 -27.66
N GLN A 359 12.17 37.67 -26.65
CA GLN A 359 10.71 37.59 -26.50
C GLN A 359 10.00 38.38 -27.62
N GLN A 360 10.50 39.57 -27.94
CA GLN A 360 9.93 40.38 -29.03
C GLN A 360 10.18 39.75 -30.41
N ALA A 361 11.36 39.19 -30.62
CA ALA A 361 11.71 38.48 -31.86
C ALA A 361 10.87 37.21 -32.05
N ASN A 362 10.67 36.41 -30.99
CA ASN A 362 9.85 35.20 -31.07
C ASN A 362 8.36 35.53 -31.29
N ARG A 363 7.83 36.61 -30.69
CA ARG A 363 6.46 37.09 -30.99
C ARG A 363 6.32 37.44 -32.47
N SER A 364 7.26 38.20 -33.02
CA SER A 364 7.27 38.59 -34.43
C SER A 364 7.38 37.38 -35.36
N LEU A 365 8.22 36.40 -35.01
CA LEU A 365 8.34 35.13 -35.74
C LEU A 365 7.02 34.35 -35.76
N GLN A 366 6.31 34.26 -34.62
CA GLN A 366 5.03 33.59 -34.54
C GLN A 366 3.92 34.33 -35.31
N GLU A 367 3.91 35.66 -35.29
CA GLU A 367 2.99 36.45 -36.12
C GLU A 367 3.24 36.23 -37.62
N ILE A 368 4.50 36.21 -38.05
CA ILE A 368 4.87 35.97 -39.45
C ILE A 368 4.57 34.52 -39.85
N LYS A 369 4.93 33.51 -39.03
CA LYS A 369 4.54 32.10 -39.26
C LYS A 369 3.01 31.95 -39.28
N GLY A 370 2.29 32.71 -38.47
CA GLY A 370 0.83 32.79 -38.48
C GLY A 370 0.29 33.35 -39.80
N LYS A 371 0.86 34.45 -40.30
CA LYS A 371 0.51 35.02 -41.62
C LYS A 371 0.84 34.04 -42.76
N ILE A 372 1.95 33.31 -42.68
CA ILE A 372 2.33 32.27 -43.65
C ILE A 372 1.34 31.09 -43.62
N ARG A 373 0.93 30.62 -42.43
CA ARG A 373 -0.11 29.60 -42.32
C ARG A 373 -1.48 30.09 -42.80
N ALA A 374 -1.79 31.38 -42.62
CA ALA A 374 -3.03 31.99 -43.08
C ALA A 374 -3.12 32.08 -44.62
N LEU A 375 -1.98 32.07 -45.33
CA LEU A 375 -1.96 31.93 -46.79
C LEU A 375 -2.40 30.52 -47.25
N GLY A 376 -2.50 29.57 -46.33
CA GLY A 376 -2.92 28.19 -46.62
C GLY A 376 -1.82 27.39 -47.31
N ASN A 377 -2.03 26.07 -47.43
CA ASN A 377 -1.14 25.24 -48.22
C ASN A 377 -1.35 25.57 -49.70
N VAL A 378 -0.25 25.90 -50.41
CA VAL A 378 -0.25 25.97 -51.87
C VAL A 378 -0.49 24.56 -52.38
N ASN A 379 -1.73 24.26 -52.78
CA ASN A 379 -2.11 22.94 -53.27
C ASN A 379 -1.52 22.72 -54.67
N VAL A 380 -0.35 22.10 -54.73
CA VAL A 380 0.36 21.78 -55.97
C VAL A 380 -0.44 20.80 -56.86
N GLY A 381 -1.36 20.02 -56.26
CA GLY A 381 -2.31 19.15 -56.95
C GLY A 381 -3.57 19.85 -57.46
N ALA A 382 -3.76 21.14 -57.16
CA ALA A 382 -4.97 21.88 -57.55
C ALA A 382 -5.17 21.94 -59.08
N ILE A 383 -4.09 21.82 -59.87
CA ILE A 383 -4.19 21.79 -61.33
C ILE A 383 -4.74 20.43 -61.82
N GLU A 384 -4.35 19.33 -61.18
CA GLU A 384 -4.88 17.99 -61.48
C GLU A 384 -6.30 17.82 -60.92
N GLU A 385 -6.56 18.25 -59.68
CA GLU A 385 -7.92 18.27 -59.11
C GLU A 385 -8.86 19.15 -59.94
N TYR A 386 -8.41 20.30 -60.44
CA TYR A 386 -9.22 21.13 -61.34
C TYR A 386 -9.55 20.39 -62.64
N LYS A 387 -8.59 19.64 -63.22
CA LYS A 387 -8.85 18.82 -64.41
C LYS A 387 -9.90 17.74 -64.11
N GLU A 388 -9.76 16.97 -63.04
CA GLU A 388 -10.72 15.92 -62.68
C GLU A 388 -12.11 16.50 -62.39
N VAL A 389 -12.18 17.60 -61.65
CA VAL A 389 -13.45 18.28 -61.32
C VAL A 389 -14.08 18.90 -62.57
N SER A 390 -13.29 19.47 -63.47
CA SER A 390 -13.79 20.04 -64.73
C SER A 390 -14.32 18.96 -65.67
N GLU A 391 -13.62 17.82 -65.79
CA GLU A 391 -14.09 16.68 -66.59
C GLU A 391 -15.40 16.11 -66.04
N ARG A 392 -15.49 15.98 -64.70
CA ARG A 392 -16.73 15.54 -64.04
C ARG A 392 -17.86 16.55 -64.24
N TYR A 393 -17.58 17.84 -64.17
CA TYR A 393 -18.57 18.89 -64.41
C TYR A 393 -19.12 18.84 -65.84
N GLU A 394 -18.24 18.77 -66.85
CA GLU A 394 -18.66 18.67 -68.25
C GLU A 394 -19.46 17.39 -68.52
N PHE A 395 -19.06 16.26 -67.93
CA PHE A 395 -19.83 15.01 -68.03
C PHE A 395 -21.23 15.14 -67.40
N MET A 396 -21.32 15.67 -66.18
CA MET A 396 -22.61 15.85 -65.49
C MET A 396 -23.51 16.86 -66.19
N LYS A 397 -22.93 17.93 -66.76
CA LYS A 397 -23.67 18.92 -67.53
C LYS A 397 -24.27 18.32 -68.80
N ALA A 398 -23.51 17.50 -69.53
CA ALA A 398 -24.02 16.79 -70.70
C ALA A 398 -25.17 15.83 -70.34
N GLN A 399 -25.07 15.10 -69.22
CA GLN A 399 -26.14 14.24 -68.72
C GLN A 399 -27.39 15.03 -68.34
N LEU A 400 -27.23 16.20 -67.70
CA LEU A 400 -28.34 17.08 -67.35
C LEU A 400 -29.10 17.56 -68.60
N GLU A 401 -28.36 18.03 -69.61
CA GLU A 401 -28.94 18.51 -70.87
C GLU A 401 -29.72 17.40 -71.61
N ASP A 402 -29.24 16.15 -71.56
CA ASP A 402 -29.92 15.00 -72.17
C ASP A 402 -31.22 14.63 -71.43
N ILE A 403 -31.21 14.69 -70.09
CA ILE A 403 -32.41 14.49 -69.26
C ILE A 403 -33.44 15.60 -69.52
N GLU A 404 -33.00 16.86 -69.62
CA GLU A 404 -33.91 17.98 -69.90
C GLU A 404 -34.59 17.84 -71.27
N LYS A 405 -33.85 17.42 -72.31
CA LYS A 405 -34.42 17.11 -73.62
C LYS A 405 -35.44 15.97 -73.54
N SER A 406 -35.08 14.88 -72.86
CA SER A 406 -35.97 13.73 -72.68
C SER A 406 -37.28 14.13 -71.97
N ARG A 407 -37.19 15.01 -70.97
CA ARG A 407 -38.37 15.57 -70.27
C ARG A 407 -39.25 16.38 -71.22
N GLU A 408 -38.67 17.23 -72.05
CA GLU A 408 -39.42 18.03 -73.03
C GLU A 408 -40.13 17.15 -74.06
N GLU A 409 -39.46 16.11 -74.56
CA GLU A 409 -40.05 15.15 -75.50
C GLU A 409 -41.22 14.39 -74.88
N LEU A 410 -41.08 13.90 -73.65
CA LEU A 410 -42.16 13.23 -72.93
C LEU A 410 -43.37 14.14 -72.71
N ASN A 411 -43.16 15.40 -72.33
CA ASN A 411 -44.26 16.36 -72.14
C ASN A 411 -45.00 16.67 -73.45
N ARG A 412 -44.28 16.75 -74.59
CA ARG A 412 -44.91 16.88 -75.90
C ARG A 412 -45.76 15.66 -76.24
N LEU A 413 -45.24 14.45 -76.00
CA LEU A 413 -45.96 13.19 -76.20
C LEU A 413 -47.22 13.11 -75.35
N ILE A 414 -47.15 13.48 -74.06
CA ILE A 414 -48.31 13.53 -73.17
C ILE A 414 -49.37 14.48 -73.75
N THR A 415 -48.97 15.68 -74.17
CA THR A 415 -49.91 16.67 -74.72
C THR A 415 -50.59 16.16 -75.98
N GLU A 416 -49.84 15.51 -76.88
CA GLU A 416 -50.39 14.93 -78.11
C GLU A 416 -51.37 13.78 -77.82
N LEU A 417 -51.00 12.88 -76.90
CA LEU A 417 -51.85 11.75 -76.49
C LEU A 417 -53.13 12.23 -75.81
N THR A 418 -53.05 13.19 -74.90
CA THR A 418 -54.23 13.75 -74.21
C THR A 418 -55.18 14.44 -75.20
N SER A 419 -54.65 15.16 -76.20
CA SER A 419 -55.48 15.76 -77.26
C SER A 419 -56.20 14.70 -78.09
N LYS A 420 -55.50 13.63 -78.50
CA LYS A 420 -56.10 12.50 -79.22
C LYS A 420 -57.16 11.76 -78.38
N MET A 421 -56.91 11.56 -77.09
CA MET A 421 -57.88 10.96 -76.17
C MET A 421 -59.14 11.81 -76.04
N ALA A 422 -59.00 13.14 -75.89
CA ALA A 422 -60.14 14.05 -75.79
C ALA A 422 -61.00 14.06 -77.07
N GLU A 423 -60.39 14.01 -78.25
CA GLU A 423 -61.11 13.87 -79.52
C GLU A 423 -61.87 12.55 -79.63
N GLN A 424 -61.21 11.43 -79.31
CA GLN A 424 -61.86 10.11 -79.33
C GLN A 424 -63.00 10.03 -78.33
N PHE A 425 -62.81 10.53 -77.10
CA PHE A 425 -63.86 10.56 -76.08
C PHE A 425 -65.07 11.35 -76.56
N LYS A 426 -64.89 12.58 -77.08
CA LYS A 426 -65.99 13.41 -77.62
C LYS A 426 -66.75 12.67 -78.72
N ALA A 427 -66.04 12.03 -79.66
CA ALA A 427 -66.66 11.30 -80.76
C ALA A 427 -67.50 10.11 -80.28
N GLN A 428 -67.00 9.33 -79.31
CA GLN A 428 -67.74 8.20 -78.77
C GLN A 428 -68.88 8.62 -77.84
N PHE A 429 -68.69 9.67 -77.03
CA PHE A 429 -69.72 10.23 -76.16
C PHE A 429 -70.96 10.65 -76.95
N VAL A 430 -70.78 11.35 -78.07
CA VAL A 430 -71.89 11.74 -78.96
C VAL A 430 -72.61 10.51 -79.53
N ARG A 431 -71.88 9.46 -79.91
CA ARG A 431 -72.48 8.20 -80.38
C ARG A 431 -73.29 7.49 -79.30
N ILE A 432 -72.72 7.37 -78.10
CA ILE A 432 -73.40 6.74 -76.94
C ILE A 432 -74.67 7.53 -76.61
N ASN A 433 -74.60 8.86 -76.59
CA ASN A 433 -75.76 9.71 -76.31
C ASN A 433 -76.90 9.51 -77.31
N ASN A 434 -76.60 9.46 -78.61
CA ASN A 434 -77.60 9.20 -79.65
C ASN A 434 -78.27 7.83 -79.48
N TYR A 435 -77.46 6.77 -79.30
CA TYR A 435 -78.02 5.44 -79.05
C TYR A 435 -78.76 5.34 -77.72
N PHE A 436 -78.35 6.09 -76.69
CA PHE A 436 -79.05 6.13 -75.41
C PHE A 436 -80.47 6.66 -75.57
N GLY A 437 -80.65 7.75 -76.31
CA GLY A 437 -81.98 8.25 -76.66
C GLY A 437 -82.83 7.22 -77.40
N GLU A 438 -82.29 6.57 -78.44
CA GLU A 438 -83.01 5.56 -79.23
C GLU A 438 -83.39 4.34 -78.38
N THR A 439 -82.43 3.74 -77.68
CA THR A 439 -82.62 2.54 -76.86
C THR A 439 -83.60 2.80 -75.70
N PHE A 440 -83.56 3.99 -75.11
CA PHE A 440 -84.50 4.37 -74.06
C PHE A 440 -85.94 4.39 -74.58
N VAL A 441 -86.17 5.01 -75.75
CA VAL A 441 -87.51 5.05 -76.37
C VAL A 441 -88.01 3.66 -76.71
N GLU A 442 -87.14 2.78 -77.24
CA GLU A 442 -87.50 1.41 -77.56
C GLU A 442 -87.89 0.58 -76.33
N LEU A 443 -87.15 0.70 -75.21
CA LEU A 443 -87.43 -0.05 -73.98
C LEU A 443 -88.65 0.48 -73.21
N PHE A 444 -88.80 1.80 -73.10
CA PHE A 444 -89.93 2.43 -72.39
C PHE A 444 -91.20 2.54 -73.26
N GLY A 445 -91.11 2.34 -74.57
CA GLY A 445 -92.23 2.50 -75.51
C GLY A 445 -92.66 3.97 -75.71
N GLY A 446 -91.75 4.91 -75.42
CA GLY A 446 -91.96 6.36 -75.43
C GLY A 446 -91.01 7.08 -74.45
N GLY A 447 -91.04 8.42 -74.42
CA GLY A 447 -90.16 9.23 -73.56
C GLY A 447 -88.94 9.81 -74.28
N LYS A 448 -87.97 10.35 -73.53
CA LYS A 448 -86.68 10.88 -74.02
C LYS A 448 -85.58 10.69 -72.99
N ALA A 449 -84.34 10.50 -73.44
CA ALA A 449 -83.17 10.43 -72.57
C ALA A 449 -81.94 11.04 -73.25
N GLU A 450 -81.11 11.72 -72.47
CA GLU A 450 -79.87 12.36 -72.94
C GLU A 450 -78.78 12.35 -71.86
N LEU A 451 -77.52 12.35 -72.30
CA LEU A 451 -76.31 12.49 -71.51
C LEU A 451 -75.74 13.90 -71.72
N ILE A 452 -75.38 14.58 -70.63
CA ILE A 452 -74.84 15.94 -70.65
C ILE A 452 -73.49 15.96 -69.91
N LEU A 453 -72.49 16.61 -70.49
CA LEU A 453 -71.20 16.86 -69.84
C LEU A 453 -71.30 18.13 -68.99
N GLU A 454 -70.85 18.06 -67.73
CA GLU A 454 -70.84 19.21 -66.83
C GLU A 454 -69.91 20.33 -67.36
N ASN A 455 -68.75 19.97 -67.92
CA ASN A 455 -67.82 20.89 -68.54
C ASN A 455 -67.36 20.42 -69.94
N PRO A 456 -67.89 21.01 -71.03
CA PRO A 456 -67.51 20.64 -72.40
C PRO A 456 -66.04 20.89 -72.78
N ASN A 457 -65.30 21.70 -72.01
CA ASN A 457 -63.90 22.03 -72.27
C ASN A 457 -62.93 21.03 -71.64
N ASP A 458 -63.36 20.28 -70.62
CA ASP A 458 -62.52 19.31 -69.91
C ASP A 458 -63.21 17.95 -69.85
N VAL A 459 -63.28 17.32 -71.02
CA VAL A 459 -64.07 16.11 -71.22
C VAL A 459 -63.48 14.86 -70.56
N LEU A 460 -62.21 14.88 -70.17
CA LEU A 460 -61.53 13.73 -69.56
C LEU A 460 -61.71 13.70 -68.04
N GLU A 461 -61.92 14.84 -67.38
CA GLU A 461 -62.07 14.92 -65.91
C GLU A 461 -63.48 15.33 -65.45
N CYS A 462 -64.37 15.81 -66.33
CA CYS A 462 -65.72 16.26 -65.93
C CYS A 462 -66.73 15.11 -65.69
N ASN A 463 -67.75 15.38 -64.87
CA ASN A 463 -68.84 14.45 -64.62
C ASN A 463 -69.85 14.40 -65.78
N ILE A 464 -70.50 13.24 -65.94
CA ILE A 464 -71.59 13.02 -66.92
C ILE A 464 -72.93 12.99 -66.17
N GLU A 465 -73.83 13.92 -66.50
CA GLU A 465 -75.21 13.91 -66.01
C GLU A 465 -76.12 13.09 -66.93
N ILE A 466 -77.02 12.30 -66.33
CA ILE A 466 -78.01 11.50 -67.06
C ILE A 466 -79.40 12.11 -66.84
N LYS A 467 -80.01 12.63 -67.92
CA LYS A 467 -81.37 13.20 -67.90
C LYS A 467 -82.33 12.31 -68.64
N VAL A 468 -83.43 11.96 -67.98
CA VAL A 468 -84.38 10.95 -68.46
C VAL A 468 -85.81 11.44 -68.25
N GLN A 469 -86.66 11.15 -69.23
CA GLN A 469 -88.06 11.51 -69.27
C GLN A 469 -88.90 10.28 -69.64
N PRO A 470 -89.43 9.55 -68.65
CA PRO A 470 -90.37 8.45 -68.90
C PRO A 470 -91.68 8.95 -69.56
N PRO A 471 -92.41 8.09 -70.29
CA PRO A 471 -93.66 8.47 -70.95
C PRO A 471 -94.70 9.00 -69.94
N GLY A 472 -95.17 10.23 -70.16
CA GLY A 472 -96.16 10.89 -69.30
C GLY A 472 -95.61 11.64 -68.08
N LYS A 473 -94.28 11.71 -67.88
CA LYS A 473 -93.61 12.47 -66.81
C LYS A 473 -92.69 13.57 -67.38
N ASN A 474 -92.29 14.52 -66.52
CA ASN A 474 -91.31 15.57 -66.88
C ASN A 474 -89.86 15.02 -66.77
N VAL A 475 -88.91 15.70 -67.42
CA VAL A 475 -87.47 15.35 -67.38
C VAL A 475 -86.97 15.43 -65.93
N GLN A 476 -86.33 14.36 -65.46
CA GLN A 476 -85.75 14.26 -64.12
C GLN A 476 -84.33 13.69 -64.19
N ASN A 477 -83.52 13.96 -63.16
CA ASN A 477 -82.23 13.29 -62.97
C ASN A 477 -82.49 11.80 -62.61
N ILE A 478 -81.64 10.89 -63.08
CA ILE A 478 -81.79 9.44 -62.88
C ILE A 478 -81.97 9.02 -61.40
N ASP A 479 -81.43 9.80 -60.46
CA ASP A 479 -81.57 9.53 -59.03
C ASP A 479 -82.97 9.77 -58.45
N LEU A 480 -83.81 10.54 -59.14
CA LEU A 480 -85.18 10.86 -58.73
C LEU A 480 -86.22 9.88 -59.29
N LEU A 481 -85.80 8.90 -60.08
CA LEU A 481 -86.68 7.87 -60.65
C LEU A 481 -87.04 6.77 -59.64
N SER A 482 -88.18 6.11 -59.86
CA SER A 482 -88.53 4.90 -59.11
C SER A 482 -87.54 3.77 -59.39
N GLY A 483 -87.38 2.82 -58.46
CA GLY A 483 -86.36 1.76 -58.57
C GLY A 483 -86.40 0.96 -59.88
N GLY A 484 -87.59 0.64 -60.38
CA GLY A 484 -87.75 -0.03 -61.68
C GLY A 484 -87.43 0.86 -62.88
N GLU A 485 -87.80 2.14 -62.85
CA GLU A 485 -87.48 3.11 -63.90
C GLU A 485 -85.96 3.42 -63.93
N LYS A 486 -85.32 3.52 -62.75
CA LYS A 486 -83.87 3.69 -62.63
C LYS A 486 -83.12 2.48 -63.19
N GLY A 487 -83.58 1.28 -62.87
CA GLY A 487 -83.05 0.04 -63.42
C GLY A 487 -83.15 -0.01 -64.95
N LEU A 488 -84.33 0.28 -65.50
CA LEU A 488 -84.53 0.26 -66.95
C LEU A 488 -83.75 1.36 -67.68
N ALA A 489 -83.59 2.54 -67.08
CA ALA A 489 -82.75 3.61 -67.63
C ALA A 489 -81.25 3.23 -67.64
N ALA A 490 -80.76 2.59 -66.57
CA ALA A 490 -79.38 2.09 -66.51
C ALA A 490 -79.14 0.97 -67.53
N ILE A 491 -80.09 0.06 -67.69
CA ILE A 491 -80.08 -0.99 -68.72
C ILE A 491 -80.04 -0.36 -70.12
N ALA A 492 -80.83 0.69 -70.37
CA ALA A 492 -80.83 1.39 -71.65
C ALA A 492 -79.45 2.02 -71.95
N LEU A 493 -78.81 2.64 -70.94
CA LEU A 493 -77.46 3.20 -71.09
C LEU A 493 -76.42 2.11 -71.38
N LEU A 494 -76.49 1.00 -70.65
CA LEU A 494 -75.60 -0.14 -70.83
C LEU A 494 -75.70 -0.70 -72.26
N PHE A 495 -76.92 -0.91 -72.77
CA PHE A 495 -77.11 -1.36 -74.14
C PHE A 495 -76.62 -0.35 -75.18
N SER A 496 -76.73 0.95 -74.91
CA SER A 496 -76.22 1.98 -75.82
C SER A 496 -74.70 2.03 -75.85
N ILE A 497 -74.03 1.75 -74.73
CA ILE A 497 -72.58 1.53 -74.71
C ILE A 497 -72.23 0.28 -75.53
N LEU A 498 -72.96 -0.83 -75.34
CA LEU A 498 -72.76 -2.07 -76.11
C LEU A 498 -73.03 -1.90 -77.62
N LYS A 499 -73.93 -1.01 -78.05
CA LYS A 499 -74.11 -0.67 -79.47
C LYS A 499 -72.89 0.03 -80.06
N VAL A 500 -72.24 0.90 -79.30
CA VAL A 500 -71.05 1.63 -79.75
C VAL A 500 -69.82 0.73 -79.76
N ALA A 501 -69.66 -0.09 -78.72
CA ALA A 501 -68.58 -1.03 -78.56
C ALA A 501 -69.15 -2.43 -78.28
N PRO A 502 -69.50 -3.21 -79.32
CA PRO A 502 -70.03 -4.55 -79.13
C PRO A 502 -68.97 -5.46 -78.52
N SER A 503 -69.27 -5.99 -77.33
CA SER A 503 -68.46 -7.02 -76.70
C SER A 503 -68.77 -8.38 -77.35
N PRO A 504 -67.79 -9.28 -77.52
CA PRO A 504 -68.04 -10.64 -78.02
C PRO A 504 -69.00 -11.44 -77.14
N PHE A 505 -68.95 -11.24 -75.82
CA PHE A 505 -69.89 -11.81 -74.87
C PHE A 505 -70.22 -10.82 -73.73
N CYS A 506 -71.42 -10.93 -73.18
CA CYS A 506 -71.91 -10.18 -72.03
C CYS A 506 -72.58 -11.12 -71.05
N ILE A 507 -72.28 -10.95 -69.76
CA ILE A 507 -72.90 -11.70 -68.67
C ILE A 507 -73.72 -10.72 -67.85
N PHE A 508 -75.02 -10.99 -67.70
CA PHE A 508 -75.92 -10.21 -66.85
C PHE A 508 -76.48 -11.10 -65.75
N ASP A 509 -76.38 -10.63 -64.52
CA ASP A 509 -76.84 -11.34 -63.33
C ASP A 509 -77.99 -10.56 -62.67
N GLU A 510 -79.19 -11.12 -62.74
CA GLU A 510 -80.45 -10.59 -62.19
C GLU A 510 -80.73 -9.11 -62.47
N VAL A 511 -80.28 -8.60 -63.62
CA VAL A 511 -80.32 -7.18 -63.95
C VAL A 511 -81.77 -6.68 -64.08
N GLU A 512 -82.70 -7.55 -64.43
CA GLU A 512 -84.13 -7.25 -64.57
C GLU A 512 -84.95 -7.43 -63.27
N ALA A 513 -84.33 -7.76 -62.13
CA ALA A 513 -85.05 -8.09 -60.89
C ALA A 513 -86.03 -6.99 -60.44
N ALA A 514 -85.67 -5.72 -60.67
CA ALA A 514 -86.48 -4.55 -60.33
C ALA A 514 -87.56 -4.18 -61.38
N LEU A 515 -87.65 -4.93 -62.49
CA LEU A 515 -88.62 -4.67 -63.56
C LEU A 515 -89.96 -5.41 -63.31
N ASP A 516 -91.05 -4.81 -63.77
CA ASP A 516 -92.36 -5.48 -63.85
C ASP A 516 -92.42 -6.45 -65.04
N ASP A 517 -93.43 -7.33 -65.09
CA ASP A 517 -93.48 -8.38 -66.12
C ASP A 517 -93.55 -7.83 -67.56
N VAL A 518 -94.15 -6.64 -67.74
CA VAL A 518 -94.23 -5.96 -69.04
C VAL A 518 -92.84 -5.48 -69.49
N ASN A 519 -92.07 -4.85 -68.60
CA ASN A 519 -90.73 -4.37 -68.93
C ASN A 519 -89.71 -5.51 -69.00
N VAL A 520 -89.87 -6.59 -68.22
CA VAL A 520 -89.06 -7.83 -68.38
C VAL A 520 -89.23 -8.39 -69.80
N ALA A 521 -90.47 -8.48 -70.30
CA ALA A 521 -90.71 -8.97 -71.67
C ALA A 521 -90.17 -8.03 -72.77
N ARG A 522 -90.07 -6.71 -72.51
CA ARG A 522 -89.43 -5.76 -73.43
C ARG A 522 -87.92 -5.86 -73.40
N TYR A 523 -87.35 -5.95 -72.20
CA TYR A 523 -85.93 -6.20 -71.97
C TYR A 523 -85.49 -7.49 -72.67
N ALA A 524 -86.16 -8.61 -72.41
CA ALA A 524 -85.80 -9.92 -72.98
C ALA A 524 -85.83 -9.90 -74.51
N ARG A 525 -86.87 -9.32 -75.13
CA ARG A 525 -86.94 -9.13 -76.59
C ARG A 525 -85.87 -8.20 -77.13
N TYR A 526 -85.46 -7.19 -76.36
CA TYR A 526 -84.38 -6.30 -76.75
C TYR A 526 -83.03 -7.02 -76.72
N VAL A 527 -82.75 -7.80 -75.66
CA VAL A 527 -81.55 -8.66 -75.60
C VAL A 527 -81.51 -9.62 -76.79
N ARG A 528 -82.65 -10.26 -77.09
CA ARG A 528 -82.79 -11.17 -78.24
C ARG A 528 -82.39 -10.52 -79.56
N ARG A 529 -82.66 -9.23 -79.78
CA ARG A 529 -82.26 -8.54 -81.01
C ARG A 529 -80.76 -8.28 -81.09
N MET A 530 -80.11 -8.11 -79.94
CA MET A 530 -78.67 -7.87 -79.86
C MET A 530 -77.82 -9.14 -79.98
N THR A 531 -78.41 -10.34 -79.93
CA THR A 531 -77.66 -11.60 -80.00
C THR A 531 -76.95 -11.85 -81.34
N THR A 532 -77.25 -11.06 -82.38
CA THR A 532 -76.65 -11.22 -83.72
C THR A 532 -75.12 -11.09 -83.70
N ASN A 533 -74.60 -10.15 -82.89
CA ASN A 533 -73.16 -9.83 -82.85
C ASN A 533 -72.52 -10.05 -81.46
N THR A 534 -73.32 -10.31 -80.42
CA THR A 534 -72.86 -10.45 -79.03
C THR A 534 -73.53 -11.64 -78.38
N GLN A 535 -72.76 -12.51 -77.73
CA GLN A 535 -73.32 -13.61 -76.95
C GLN A 535 -73.78 -13.13 -75.57
N PHE A 536 -75.04 -13.33 -75.22
CA PHE A 536 -75.56 -12.98 -73.89
C PHE A 536 -75.71 -14.22 -73.02
N ILE A 537 -75.13 -14.18 -71.82
CA ILE A 537 -75.34 -15.15 -70.75
C ILE A 537 -76.13 -14.44 -69.66
N LEU A 538 -77.39 -14.81 -69.50
CA LEU A 538 -78.28 -14.20 -68.51
C LEU A 538 -78.49 -15.17 -67.35
N ILE A 539 -78.22 -14.70 -66.14
CA ILE A 539 -78.57 -15.39 -64.90
C ILE A 539 -79.84 -14.71 -64.37
N THR A 540 -80.93 -15.46 -64.31
CA THR A 540 -82.24 -14.91 -63.98
C THR A 540 -83.16 -15.99 -63.39
N HIS A 541 -84.11 -15.55 -62.58
CA HIS A 541 -85.27 -16.34 -62.14
C HIS A 541 -86.59 -15.86 -62.79
N ARG A 542 -86.55 -14.85 -63.68
CA ARG A 542 -87.74 -14.28 -64.33
C ARG A 542 -88.12 -15.07 -65.57
N ARG A 543 -89.34 -15.62 -65.58
CA ARG A 543 -89.88 -16.43 -66.70
C ARG A 543 -89.81 -15.71 -68.05
N GLY A 544 -90.17 -14.41 -68.09
CA GLY A 544 -90.17 -13.63 -69.33
C GLY A 544 -88.79 -13.50 -69.99
N THR A 545 -87.70 -13.56 -69.22
CA THR A 545 -86.33 -13.58 -69.77
C THR A 545 -85.92 -14.99 -70.20
N MET A 546 -86.28 -16.02 -69.43
CA MET A 546 -85.99 -17.43 -69.75
C MET A 546 -86.64 -17.88 -71.06
N GLU A 547 -87.83 -17.36 -71.37
CA GLU A 547 -88.59 -17.73 -72.58
C GLU A 547 -87.89 -17.31 -73.89
N GLU A 548 -87.07 -16.26 -73.87
CA GLU A 548 -86.36 -15.75 -75.06
C GLU A 548 -84.94 -16.34 -75.24
N ALA A 549 -84.51 -17.23 -74.33
CA ALA A 549 -83.19 -17.85 -74.35
C ALA A 549 -83.11 -19.04 -75.33
N ASP A 550 -81.96 -19.23 -76.00
CA ASP A 550 -81.71 -20.41 -76.84
C ASP A 550 -81.37 -21.66 -76.01
N VAL A 551 -80.64 -21.46 -74.92
CA VAL A 551 -80.18 -22.52 -74.01
C VAL A 551 -80.32 -22.03 -72.57
N LEU A 552 -80.86 -22.88 -71.70
CA LEU A 552 -81.01 -22.65 -70.27
C LEU A 552 -80.06 -23.56 -69.52
N TYR A 553 -79.23 -22.99 -68.66
CA TYR A 553 -78.40 -23.74 -67.71
C TYR A 553 -78.99 -23.61 -66.32
N GLY A 554 -79.47 -24.70 -65.74
CA GLY A 554 -79.97 -24.76 -64.37
C GLY A 554 -78.89 -25.25 -63.41
N ILE A 555 -78.69 -24.56 -62.29
CA ILE A 555 -77.80 -25.02 -61.22
C ILE A 555 -78.66 -25.72 -60.15
N THR A 556 -78.31 -26.95 -59.81
CA THR A 556 -78.96 -27.73 -58.74
C THR A 556 -77.94 -28.21 -57.72
N MET A 557 -78.30 -28.21 -56.44
CA MET A 557 -77.50 -28.80 -55.36
C MET A 557 -78.10 -30.16 -55.00
N GLN A 558 -77.50 -31.24 -55.53
CA GLN A 558 -77.91 -32.62 -55.21
C GLN A 558 -77.31 -33.10 -53.88
N GLU A 559 -76.18 -32.53 -53.46
CA GLU A 559 -75.49 -32.80 -52.20
C GLU A 559 -75.13 -31.47 -51.51
N GLU A 560 -75.15 -31.43 -50.19
CA GLU A 560 -74.97 -30.20 -49.41
C GLU A 560 -73.58 -29.59 -49.67
N GLY A 561 -73.55 -28.41 -50.27
CA GLY A 561 -72.31 -27.70 -50.60
C GLY A 561 -71.68 -28.01 -51.97
N VAL A 562 -72.26 -28.89 -52.80
CA VAL A 562 -71.77 -29.17 -54.17
C VAL A 562 -72.84 -28.79 -55.21
N SER A 563 -72.57 -27.72 -55.96
CA SER A 563 -73.42 -27.26 -57.07
C SER A 563 -73.10 -28.02 -58.36
N LYS A 564 -74.13 -28.57 -59.02
CA LYS A 564 -74.03 -29.24 -60.32
C LYS A 564 -74.84 -28.49 -61.38
N MET A 565 -74.28 -28.36 -62.58
CA MET A 565 -74.92 -27.68 -63.72
C MET A 565 -75.70 -28.68 -64.58
N LEU A 566 -76.90 -28.29 -65.00
CA LEU A 566 -77.78 -28.99 -65.93
C LEU A 566 -78.02 -28.11 -67.15
N GLU A 567 -77.81 -28.63 -68.35
CA GLU A 567 -78.11 -27.93 -69.61
C GLU A 567 -79.49 -28.37 -70.14
N LEU A 568 -80.30 -27.38 -70.55
CA LEU A 568 -81.63 -27.56 -71.14
C LEU A 568 -81.74 -26.66 -72.37
N GLN A 569 -81.80 -27.22 -73.57
CA GLN A 569 -82.08 -26.45 -74.79
C GLN A 569 -83.59 -26.15 -74.87
N THR A 570 -83.99 -24.90 -75.12
CA THR A 570 -85.42 -24.50 -75.10
C THR A 570 -86.24 -25.21 -76.18
N ALA A 571 -85.62 -25.55 -77.32
CA ALA A 571 -86.22 -26.39 -78.36
C ALA A 571 -86.58 -27.82 -77.89
N ASP A 572 -85.87 -28.34 -76.86
CA ASP A 572 -86.10 -29.65 -76.27
C ASP A 572 -86.99 -29.59 -75.01
N MET A 573 -87.12 -28.44 -74.34
CA MET A 573 -88.05 -28.26 -73.23
C MET A 573 -89.51 -28.43 -73.66
N ALA A 574 -89.92 -27.79 -74.78
CA ALA A 574 -91.28 -27.95 -75.31
C ALA A 574 -91.60 -29.42 -75.64
N LYS A 575 -90.62 -30.16 -76.18
CA LYS A 575 -90.76 -31.59 -76.51
C LYS A 575 -90.65 -32.55 -75.31
N LYS A 576 -89.87 -32.25 -74.26
CA LYS A 576 -89.73 -33.11 -73.05
C LYS A 576 -90.74 -32.81 -71.94
N LEU A 577 -91.28 -31.58 -71.87
CA LEU A 577 -92.38 -31.23 -70.97
C LEU A 577 -93.77 -31.49 -71.57
N GLY A 578 -93.83 -32.02 -72.81
CA GLY A 578 -95.08 -32.36 -73.47
C GLY A 578 -95.98 -31.14 -73.72
N ILE A 579 -95.38 -29.96 -73.91
CA ILE A 579 -96.11 -28.79 -74.37
C ILE A 579 -95.89 -28.73 -75.88
N SER A 580 -96.84 -29.33 -76.60
CA SER A 580 -97.13 -28.99 -77.99
C SER A 580 -97.45 -27.51 -78.14
#